data_AF-A4AM40-F1
#
_entry.id   AF-A4AM40-F1
#
_cell.length_a   1.000
_cell.length_b   1.000
_cell.length_c   1.000
_cell.angle_alpha   90.00
_cell.angle_beta   90.00
_cell.angle_gamma   90.00
#
_symmetry.space_group_name_H-M   'P 1'
#
loop_
_entity.id
_entity.type
_entity.pdbx_description
1 polymer ?
#
loop_
_entity_poly.entity_id
_entity_poly.type
_entity_poly.pdbx_seq_one_letter_code
_entity_poly.pdbx_strand_id
1 'polypeptide(L)'
;MNNLKKILCCLLFLPLTITGQESGYSEDVSKYLDSNGTMLQYEYAYAELIKILSGHYPENKGNAHKWKYLKENRSKELKKMKHLLIPIYESNFTKSEINRMLTFYKTEAGTLLIKDRTKMTETHKSELKVFYISEIGKKINAKQEILSQEVSKVSEVWSRNLYMSSLNLLKNE
;
A
#
# COMPACT_ATOMS: atom_id res chain seq x y z
N MET A 1 59.82 -36.03 20.94
CA MET A 1 60.22 -34.63 21.20
C MET A 1 59.73 -33.78 20.04
N ASN A 2 58.91 -32.77 20.32
CA ASN A 2 58.51 -31.62 19.47
C ASN A 2 57.61 -31.91 18.24
N ASN A 3 56.29 -31.75 18.36
CA ASN A 3 55.52 -30.50 18.14
C ASN A 3 55.42 -30.07 16.67
N LEU A 4 54.29 -30.39 15.99
CA LEU A 4 53.75 -29.49 14.97
C LEU A 4 52.22 -29.65 14.77
N LYS A 5 51.50 -28.75 15.43
CA LYS A 5 50.32 -27.99 14.96
C LYS A 5 49.10 -28.77 14.44
N LYS A 6 48.16 -28.94 15.38
CA LYS A 6 46.69 -28.89 15.27
C LYS A 6 46.14 -28.38 13.94
N ILE A 7 45.32 -29.18 13.26
CA ILE A 7 44.20 -28.69 12.45
C ILE A 7 42.98 -29.56 12.79
N LEU A 8 42.18 -29.06 13.72
CA LEU A 8 40.85 -29.54 14.05
C LEU A 8 39.90 -28.98 12.98
N CYS A 9 39.49 -29.79 12.02
CA CYS A 9 38.47 -29.41 11.04
C CYS A 9 37.09 -29.52 11.69
N CYS A 10 36.73 -28.52 12.52
CA CYS A 10 35.36 -28.31 12.94
C CYS A 10 34.54 -27.88 11.70
N LEU A 11 33.81 -28.81 11.10
CA LEU A 11 32.71 -28.51 10.19
C LEU A 11 31.63 -27.75 10.98
N LEU A 12 31.76 -26.43 11.00
CA LEU A 12 30.70 -25.51 11.41
C LEU A 12 29.60 -25.58 10.35
N PHE A 13 28.50 -26.25 10.67
CA PHE A 13 27.21 -25.99 10.05
C PHE A 13 26.82 -24.54 10.37
N LEU A 14 27.21 -23.60 9.52
CA LEU A 14 26.59 -22.29 9.43
C LEU A 14 25.21 -22.49 8.79
N PRO A 15 24.09 -22.26 9.48
CA PRO A 15 22.87 -21.94 8.76
C PRO A 15 23.15 -20.62 8.04
N LEU A 16 23.32 -20.70 6.72
CA LEU A 16 23.14 -19.56 5.84
C LEU A 16 21.68 -19.11 6.01
N THR A 17 21.43 -18.21 6.95
CA THR A 17 20.19 -17.45 6.97
C THR A 17 20.26 -16.51 5.77
N ILE A 18 19.75 -16.99 4.64
CA ILE A 18 19.51 -16.18 3.46
C ILE A 18 18.49 -15.12 3.89
N THR A 19 18.96 -13.91 4.19
CA THR A 19 18.12 -12.72 4.34
C THR A 19 17.69 -12.26 2.95
N GLY A 20 16.77 -13.02 2.34
CA GLY A 20 16.11 -12.69 1.08
C GLY A 20 14.60 -12.50 1.23
N GLN A 21 14.09 -12.42 2.47
CA GLN A 21 12.66 -12.49 2.76
C GLN A 21 11.95 -11.12 2.78
N GLU A 22 12.71 -10.02 2.95
CA GLU A 22 12.15 -8.66 3.03
C GLU A 22 11.59 -8.15 1.70
N SER A 23 12.33 -8.29 0.59
CA SER A 23 11.89 -7.77 -0.72
C SER A 23 10.56 -8.37 -1.16
N GLY A 24 10.35 -9.66 -0.92
CA GLY A 24 9.09 -10.32 -1.24
C GLY A 24 7.94 -9.97 -0.30
N TYR A 25 8.21 -9.58 0.96
CA TYR A 25 7.11 -9.26 1.88
C TYR A 25 6.49 -7.91 1.56
N SER A 26 7.30 -6.86 1.45
CA SER A 26 6.82 -5.52 1.11
C SER A 26 6.16 -5.48 -0.28
N GLU A 27 6.63 -6.31 -1.22
CA GLU A 27 6.00 -6.46 -2.52
C GLU A 27 4.60 -7.10 -2.43
N ASP A 28 4.43 -8.15 -1.60
CA ASP A 28 3.13 -8.77 -1.37
C ASP A 28 2.14 -7.78 -0.73
N VAL A 29 2.62 -6.97 0.23
CA VAL A 29 1.81 -5.88 0.83
C VAL A 29 1.46 -4.82 -0.21
N SER A 30 2.42 -4.41 -1.04
CA SER A 30 2.18 -3.47 -2.14
C SER A 30 1.07 -3.98 -3.08
N LYS A 31 1.13 -5.24 -3.51
CA LYS A 31 0.11 -5.87 -4.37
C LYS A 31 -1.26 -5.95 -3.68
N TYR A 32 -1.25 -6.22 -2.38
CA TYR A 32 -2.47 -6.23 -1.58
C TYR A 32 -3.14 -4.84 -1.53
N LEU A 33 -2.37 -3.78 -1.31
CA LEU A 33 -2.87 -2.38 -1.30
C LEU A 33 -3.44 -1.94 -2.67
N ASP A 34 -2.90 -2.48 -3.75
CA ASP A 34 -3.44 -2.26 -5.10
C ASP A 34 -4.78 -2.99 -5.31
N SER A 35 -4.87 -4.23 -4.81
CA SER A 35 -6.00 -5.11 -5.07
C SER A 35 -7.20 -4.84 -4.15
N ASN A 36 -6.97 -4.35 -2.93
CA ASN A 36 -8.01 -4.14 -1.92
C ASN A 36 -8.73 -2.79 -2.03
N GLY A 37 -8.40 -1.97 -3.04
CA GLY A 37 -9.00 -0.66 -3.26
C GLY A 37 -8.37 0.50 -2.49
N THR A 38 -7.39 0.27 -1.61
CA THR A 38 -6.71 1.35 -0.88
C THR A 38 -6.06 2.35 -1.82
N MET A 39 -5.30 1.89 -2.82
CA MET A 39 -4.66 2.82 -3.75
C MET A 39 -5.66 3.57 -4.64
N LEU A 40 -6.80 2.95 -4.96
CA LEU A 40 -7.88 3.61 -5.69
C LEU A 40 -8.45 4.80 -4.90
N GLN A 41 -8.57 4.69 -3.57
CA GLN A 41 -9.01 5.79 -2.72
C GLN A 41 -8.04 6.98 -2.76
N TYR A 42 -6.72 6.73 -2.69
CA TYR A 42 -5.72 7.79 -2.80
C TYR A 42 -5.63 8.39 -4.20
N GLU A 43 -5.88 7.57 -5.23
CA GLU A 43 -6.02 8.05 -6.60
C GLU A 43 -7.16 9.06 -6.75
N TYR A 44 -8.32 8.78 -6.14
CA TYR A 44 -9.44 9.72 -6.09
C TYR A 44 -9.13 10.97 -5.26
N ALA A 45 -8.51 10.80 -4.09
CA ALA A 45 -8.12 11.93 -3.25
C ALA A 45 -7.16 12.90 -3.97
N TYR A 46 -6.20 12.36 -4.73
CA TYR A 46 -5.32 13.16 -5.59
C TYR A 46 -6.11 13.93 -6.64
N ALA A 47 -7.04 13.26 -7.34
CA ALA A 47 -7.84 13.89 -8.38
C ALA A 47 -8.72 15.03 -7.82
N GLU A 48 -9.36 14.82 -6.67
CA GLU A 48 -10.18 15.85 -6.02
C GLU A 48 -9.33 17.05 -5.55
N LEU A 49 -8.12 16.82 -5.04
CA LEU A 49 -7.20 17.92 -4.72
C LEU A 49 -6.89 18.77 -5.98
N ILE A 50 -6.56 18.12 -7.09
CA ILE A 50 -6.25 18.82 -8.35
C ILE A 50 -7.46 19.66 -8.80
N LYS A 51 -8.67 19.10 -8.70
CA LYS A 51 -9.91 19.79 -9.01
C LYS A 51 -10.13 21.02 -8.12
N ILE A 52 -9.97 20.88 -6.79
CA ILE A 52 -10.06 22.01 -5.84
C ILE A 52 -9.06 23.11 -6.23
N LEU A 53 -7.79 22.74 -6.46
CA LEU A 53 -6.75 23.70 -6.83
C LEU A 53 -7.04 24.39 -8.16
N SER A 54 -7.63 23.69 -9.14
CA SER A 54 -7.98 24.28 -10.45
C SER A 54 -9.07 25.34 -10.34
N GLY A 55 -9.98 25.22 -9.36
CA GLY A 55 -10.98 26.24 -9.06
C GLY A 55 -10.38 27.53 -8.49
N HIS A 56 -9.26 27.44 -7.78
CA HIS A 56 -8.55 28.59 -7.22
C HIS A 56 -7.46 29.16 -8.13
N TYR A 57 -6.83 28.32 -8.97
CA TYR A 57 -5.73 28.68 -9.85
C TYR A 57 -5.98 28.19 -11.28
N PRO A 58 -6.92 28.79 -12.04
CA PRO A 58 -7.28 28.31 -13.37
C PRO A 58 -6.08 28.14 -14.30
N GLU A 59 -6.06 27.04 -15.05
CA GLU A 59 -5.02 26.74 -16.03
C GLU A 59 -5.08 27.76 -17.18
N ASN A 60 -3.94 28.38 -17.48
CA ASN A 60 -3.75 29.32 -18.57
C ASN A 60 -2.35 29.17 -19.17
N LYS A 61 -2.05 29.91 -20.25
CA LYS A 61 -0.77 29.78 -20.96
C LYS A 61 0.46 29.99 -20.07
N GLY A 62 0.38 30.86 -19.06
CA GLY A 62 1.49 31.16 -18.15
C GLY A 62 1.79 30.07 -17.13
N ASN A 63 0.79 29.28 -16.72
CA ASN A 63 0.95 28.23 -15.70
C ASN A 63 0.76 26.79 -16.21
N ALA A 64 0.49 26.59 -17.50
CA ALA A 64 0.25 25.25 -18.08
C ALA A 64 1.37 24.23 -17.78
N HIS A 65 2.63 24.68 -17.75
CA HIS A 65 3.77 23.81 -17.42
C HIS A 65 3.73 23.30 -15.96
N LYS A 66 3.23 24.11 -15.02
CA LYS A 66 3.02 23.72 -13.60
C LYS A 66 1.92 22.69 -13.49
N TRP A 67 0.82 22.90 -14.21
CA TRP A 67 -0.29 21.95 -14.26
C TRP A 67 0.11 20.62 -14.91
N LYS A 68 0.89 20.67 -15.99
CA LYS A 68 1.50 19.47 -16.59
C LYS A 68 2.35 18.72 -15.57
N TYR A 69 3.23 19.42 -14.84
CA TYR A 69 4.03 18.81 -13.78
C TYR A 69 3.16 18.13 -12.70
N LEU A 70 2.09 18.79 -12.22
CA LEU A 70 1.17 18.17 -11.25
C LEU A 70 0.49 16.91 -11.80
N LYS A 71 0.08 16.92 -13.07
CA LYS A 71 -0.56 15.74 -13.71
C LYS A 71 0.45 14.58 -13.84
N GLU A 72 1.67 14.88 -14.26
CA GLU A 72 2.73 13.88 -14.47
C GLU A 72 3.33 13.35 -13.16
N ASN A 73 3.39 14.17 -12.11
CA ASN A 73 3.94 13.78 -10.81
C ASN A 73 2.98 12.90 -9.98
N ARG A 74 1.73 12.69 -10.44
CA ARG A 74 0.70 11.86 -9.77
C ARG A 74 1.23 10.49 -9.35
N SER A 75 1.84 9.76 -10.28
CA SER A 75 2.35 8.42 -10.01
C SER A 75 3.41 8.40 -8.89
N LYS A 76 4.26 9.42 -8.85
CA LYS A 76 5.29 9.56 -7.81
C LYS A 76 4.67 9.78 -6.43
N GLU A 77 3.66 10.64 -6.33
CA GLU A 77 3.00 10.92 -5.04
C GLU A 77 2.20 9.72 -4.52
N LEU A 78 1.54 8.98 -5.41
CA LEU A 78 0.85 7.74 -5.06
C LEU A 78 1.84 6.64 -4.63
N LYS A 79 3.00 6.54 -5.29
CA LYS A 79 4.06 5.61 -4.88
C LYS A 79 4.61 5.95 -3.49
N LYS A 80 4.80 7.23 -3.17
CA LYS A 80 5.17 7.67 -1.82
C LYS A 80 4.11 7.27 -0.80
N MET A 81 2.83 7.53 -1.09
CA MET A 81 1.74 7.14 -0.19
C MET A 81 1.74 5.64 0.07
N LYS A 82 1.86 4.82 -0.99
CA LYS A 82 1.95 3.36 -0.85
C LYS A 82 3.10 2.94 0.06
N HIS A 83 4.28 3.56 -0.11
CA HIS A 83 5.44 3.27 0.73
C HIS A 83 5.23 3.62 2.20
N LEU A 84 4.45 4.66 2.51
CA LEU A 84 4.06 5.01 3.88
C LEU A 84 3.09 3.99 4.50
N LEU A 85 2.28 3.31 3.67
CA LEU A 85 1.30 2.34 4.13
C LEU A 85 1.90 0.96 4.39
N ILE A 86 2.87 0.53 3.57
CA ILE A 86 3.50 -0.81 3.70
C ILE A 86 3.88 -1.17 5.15
N PRO A 87 4.65 -0.37 5.90
CA PRO A 87 5.08 -0.74 7.25
C PRO A 87 3.94 -0.86 8.26
N ILE A 88 2.82 -0.15 8.04
CA ILE A 88 1.61 -0.26 8.88
C ILE A 88 1.01 -1.67 8.76
N TYR A 89 0.94 -2.19 7.53
CA TYR A 89 0.41 -3.53 7.29
C TYR A 89 1.41 -4.61 7.69
N GLU A 90 2.71 -4.39 7.50
CA GLU A 90 3.77 -5.31 7.94
C GLU A 90 3.83 -5.45 9.47
N SER A 91 3.45 -4.41 10.20
CA SER A 91 3.40 -4.43 11.68
C SER A 91 2.16 -5.16 12.23
N ASN A 92 1.12 -5.37 11.41
CA ASN A 92 -0.18 -5.87 11.86
C ASN A 92 -0.54 -7.26 11.32
N PHE A 93 0.09 -7.67 10.23
CA PHE A 93 -0.10 -8.96 9.59
C PHE A 93 1.24 -9.64 9.38
N THR A 94 1.23 -10.95 9.14
CA THR A 94 2.40 -11.69 8.66
C THR A 94 2.37 -11.78 7.14
N LYS A 95 3.49 -12.17 6.52
CA LYS A 95 3.54 -12.45 5.08
C LYS A 95 2.51 -13.49 4.63
N SER A 96 2.31 -14.56 5.40
CA SER A 96 1.31 -15.59 5.07
C SER A 96 -0.10 -15.03 5.11
N GLU A 97 -0.39 -14.13 6.05
CA GLU A 97 -1.71 -13.51 6.19
C GLU A 97 -1.99 -12.54 5.05
N ILE A 98 -1.01 -11.68 4.69
CA ILE A 98 -1.11 -10.81 3.53
C ILE A 98 -1.34 -11.62 2.24
N ASN A 99 -0.66 -12.76 2.07
CA ASN A 99 -0.88 -13.62 0.92
C ASN A 99 -2.28 -14.26 0.88
N ARG A 100 -2.85 -14.62 2.03
CA ARG A 100 -4.25 -15.08 2.13
C ARG A 100 -5.23 -13.95 1.76
N MET A 101 -4.97 -12.74 2.25
CA MET A 101 -5.77 -11.56 1.92
C MET A 101 -5.69 -11.24 0.43
N LEU A 102 -4.49 -11.19 -0.13
CA LEU A 102 -4.25 -10.95 -1.56
C LEU A 102 -4.93 -12.01 -2.44
N THR A 103 -4.89 -13.28 -2.05
CA THR A 103 -5.59 -14.36 -2.76
C THR A 103 -7.09 -14.08 -2.84
N PHE A 104 -7.73 -13.65 -1.74
CA PHE A 104 -9.15 -13.29 -1.76
C PHE A 104 -9.43 -12.10 -2.69
N TYR A 105 -8.66 -11.01 -2.61
CA TYR A 105 -8.89 -9.84 -3.46
C TYR A 105 -8.60 -10.08 -4.96
N LYS A 106 -7.98 -11.20 -5.31
CA LYS A 106 -7.82 -11.67 -6.69
C LYS A 106 -9.00 -12.50 -7.21
N THR A 107 -9.93 -12.93 -6.36
CA THR A 107 -11.13 -13.63 -6.82
C THR A 107 -12.09 -12.67 -7.50
N GLU A 108 -13.09 -13.20 -8.20
CA GLU A 108 -14.17 -12.39 -8.77
C GLU A 108 -14.96 -11.67 -7.68
N ALA A 109 -15.30 -12.36 -6.59
CA ALA A 109 -15.98 -11.75 -5.45
C ALA A 109 -15.16 -10.61 -4.82
N GLY A 110 -13.85 -10.79 -4.64
CA GLY A 110 -12.94 -9.76 -4.13
C GLY A 110 -12.80 -8.56 -5.10
N THR A 111 -12.75 -8.83 -6.40
CA THR A 111 -12.69 -7.77 -7.43
C THR A 111 -13.98 -6.96 -7.50
N LEU A 112 -15.14 -7.63 -7.50
CA LEU A 112 -16.45 -6.98 -7.50
C LEU A 112 -16.71 -6.18 -6.23
N LEU A 113 -16.20 -6.65 -5.09
CA LEU A 113 -16.30 -5.91 -3.82
C LEU A 113 -15.73 -4.49 -3.95
N ILE A 114 -14.65 -4.33 -4.72
CA ILE A 114 -13.97 -3.05 -4.91
C ILE A 114 -14.53 -2.27 -6.09
N LYS A 115 -14.78 -2.94 -7.22
CA LYS A 115 -15.14 -2.26 -8.48
C LYS A 115 -16.63 -1.97 -8.61
N ASP A 116 -17.48 -2.94 -8.29
CA ASP A 116 -18.92 -2.84 -8.54
C ASP A 116 -19.69 -3.91 -7.76
N ARG A 117 -20.08 -3.56 -6.53
CA ARG A 117 -20.82 -4.46 -5.65
C ARG A 117 -22.20 -4.82 -6.20
N THR A 118 -22.77 -4.02 -7.10
CA THR A 118 -24.10 -4.25 -7.67
C THR A 118 -24.14 -5.46 -8.59
N LYS A 119 -22.98 -5.89 -9.12
CA LYS A 119 -22.82 -7.08 -9.97
C LYS A 119 -22.57 -8.38 -9.18
N MET A 120 -22.58 -8.34 -7.84
CA MET A 120 -22.36 -9.55 -7.04
C MET A 120 -23.58 -10.48 -7.08
N THR A 121 -23.35 -11.74 -7.48
CA THR A 121 -24.30 -12.84 -7.39
C THR A 121 -24.36 -13.38 -5.95
N GLU A 122 -25.31 -14.29 -5.67
CA GLU A 122 -25.36 -14.99 -4.38
C GLU A 122 -24.11 -15.84 -4.11
N THR A 123 -23.50 -16.42 -5.15
CA THR A 123 -22.21 -17.11 -5.04
C THR A 123 -21.12 -16.16 -4.53
N HIS A 124 -20.99 -14.98 -5.12
CA HIS A 124 -20.01 -13.98 -4.69
C HIS A 124 -20.24 -13.51 -3.25
N LYS A 125 -21.52 -13.32 -2.85
CA LYS A 125 -21.88 -12.95 -1.47
C LYS A 125 -21.55 -14.07 -0.48
N SER A 126 -21.75 -15.34 -0.87
CA SER A 126 -21.39 -16.49 -0.06
C SER A 126 -19.87 -16.59 0.15
N GLU A 127 -19.08 -16.42 -0.91
CA GLU A 127 -17.61 -16.36 -0.82
C GLU A 127 -17.13 -15.24 0.10
N LEU A 128 -17.72 -14.05 -0.01
CA LEU A 128 -17.45 -12.91 0.86
C LEU A 128 -17.71 -13.25 2.33
N LYS A 129 -18.85 -13.88 2.61
CA LYS A 129 -19.22 -14.32 3.96
C LYS A 129 -18.22 -15.33 4.50
N VAL A 130 -17.87 -16.35 3.72
CA VAL A 130 -16.88 -17.37 4.10
C VAL A 130 -15.53 -16.73 4.41
N PHE A 131 -15.08 -15.76 3.60
CA PHE A 131 -13.85 -15.04 3.85
C PHE A 131 -13.88 -14.29 5.19
N TYR A 132 -14.92 -13.51 5.46
CA TYR A 132 -14.97 -12.69 6.69
C TYR A 132 -15.22 -13.49 7.98
N ILE A 133 -15.74 -14.72 7.92
CA ILE A 133 -15.83 -15.61 9.10
C ILE A 133 -14.54 -16.43 9.33
N SER A 134 -13.63 -16.47 8.36
CA SER A 134 -12.34 -17.13 8.50
C SER A 134 -11.46 -16.45 9.56
N GLU A 135 -10.40 -17.12 10.01
CA GLU A 135 -9.44 -16.55 10.95
C GLU A 135 -8.84 -15.23 10.45
N ILE A 136 -8.48 -15.17 9.16
CA ILE A 136 -7.90 -13.95 8.58
C ILE A 136 -8.95 -12.83 8.48
N GLY A 137 -10.20 -13.16 8.12
CA GLY A 137 -11.31 -12.20 8.10
C GLY A 137 -11.60 -11.61 9.47
N LYS A 138 -11.62 -12.45 10.51
CA LYS A 138 -11.75 -12.01 11.91
C LYS A 138 -10.59 -11.14 12.35
N LYS A 139 -9.35 -11.47 11.95
CA LYS A 139 -8.17 -10.65 12.26
C LYS A 139 -8.24 -9.27 11.59
N ILE A 140 -8.68 -9.18 10.33
CA ILE A 140 -8.90 -7.89 9.66
C ILE A 140 -9.85 -7.02 10.49
N ASN A 141 -11.00 -7.58 10.90
CA ASN A 141 -11.97 -6.85 11.72
C ASN A 141 -11.36 -6.41 13.07
N ALA A 142 -10.62 -7.29 13.75
CA ALA A 142 -9.95 -6.96 15.00
C ALA A 142 -8.86 -5.88 14.85
N LYS A 143 -8.24 -5.78 13.67
CA LYS A 143 -7.22 -4.77 13.34
C LYS A 143 -7.80 -3.48 12.75
N GLN A 144 -9.10 -3.41 12.51
CA GLN A 144 -9.73 -2.26 11.84
C GLN A 144 -9.45 -0.94 12.58
N GLU A 145 -9.58 -0.92 13.90
CA GLU A 145 -9.39 0.29 14.69
C GLU A 145 -7.95 0.80 14.62
N ILE A 146 -6.97 -0.07 14.90
CA ILE A 146 -5.55 0.33 14.88
C ILE A 146 -5.10 0.74 13.48
N LEU A 147 -5.52 0.00 12.44
CA LEU A 147 -5.22 0.37 11.05
C LEU A 147 -5.85 1.70 10.69
N SER A 148 -7.09 1.96 11.08
CA SER A 148 -7.76 3.24 10.84
C SER A 148 -6.99 4.41 11.45
N GLN A 149 -6.53 4.26 12.70
CA GLN A 149 -5.75 5.28 13.39
C GLN A 149 -4.38 5.52 12.72
N GLU A 150 -3.63 4.46 12.43
CA GLU A 150 -2.29 4.56 11.83
C GLU A 150 -2.35 5.09 10.39
N VAL A 151 -3.29 4.59 9.58
CA VAL A 151 -3.51 5.04 8.21
C VAL A 151 -3.97 6.50 8.18
N SER A 152 -4.84 6.93 9.09
CA SER A 152 -5.29 8.32 9.14
C SER A 152 -4.13 9.29 9.40
N LYS A 153 -3.25 8.96 10.36
CA LYS A 153 -2.06 9.78 10.65
C LYS A 153 -1.17 9.99 9.43
N VAL A 154 -0.84 8.91 8.70
CA VAL A 154 0.00 9.02 7.50
C VAL A 154 -0.73 9.74 6.35
N SER A 155 -2.05 9.54 6.23
CA SER A 155 -2.89 10.20 5.24
C SER A 155 -2.97 11.71 5.43
N GLU A 156 -3.09 12.17 6.68
CA GLU A 156 -3.12 13.60 7.03
C GLU A 156 -1.79 14.28 6.69
N VAL A 157 -0.67 13.63 7.01
CA VAL A 157 0.66 14.15 6.67
C VAL A 157 0.85 14.20 5.15
N TRP A 158 0.53 13.12 4.44
CA TRP A 158 0.65 13.05 3.00
C TRP A 158 -0.22 14.10 2.29
N SER A 159 -1.49 14.19 2.65
CA SER A 159 -2.45 15.13 2.03
C SER A 159 -2.08 16.58 2.26
N ARG A 160 -1.65 16.94 3.49
CA ARG A 160 -1.14 18.28 3.81
C ARG A 160 0.11 18.62 3.01
N ASN A 161 1.08 17.72 2.95
CA ASN A 161 2.31 17.95 2.20
C ASN A 161 2.02 18.12 0.70
N LEU A 162 1.16 17.26 0.15
CA LEU A 162 0.75 17.32 -1.25
C LEU A 162 0.03 18.64 -1.56
N TYR A 163 -0.91 19.06 -0.71
CA TYR A 163 -1.60 20.34 -0.84
C TYR A 163 -0.59 21.50 -0.84
N MET A 164 0.27 21.58 0.18
CA MET A 164 1.23 22.67 0.32
C MET A 164 2.24 22.73 -0.84
N SER A 165 2.75 21.59 -1.29
CA SER A 165 3.69 21.56 -2.43
C SER A 165 3.00 22.00 -3.71
N SER A 166 1.76 21.59 -3.93
CA SER A 166 1.00 21.95 -5.12
C SER A 166 0.62 23.44 -5.11
N LEU A 167 0.22 23.94 -3.95
CA LEU A 167 -0.09 25.36 -3.74
C LEU A 167 1.13 26.24 -4.01
N ASN A 168 2.29 25.88 -3.45
CA ASN A 168 3.53 26.63 -3.65
C ASN A 168 3.96 26.64 -5.13
N LEU A 169 3.84 25.51 -5.82
CA LEU A 169 4.13 25.42 -7.24
C LEU A 169 3.22 26.35 -8.06
N LEU A 170 1.93 26.41 -7.73
CA LEU A 170 0.95 27.23 -8.46
C LEU A 170 1.09 28.72 -8.15
N LYS A 171 1.42 29.09 -6.91
CA LYS A 171 1.56 30.48 -6.45
C LYS A 171 2.83 31.19 -6.92
N ASN A 172 3.96 30.49 -6.97
CA ASN A 172 5.25 31.12 -7.23
C ASN A 172 5.36 31.49 -8.71
N GLU A 173 5.22 32.79 -9.05
CA GLU A 173 5.49 33.37 -10.38
C GLU A 173 6.98 33.38 -10.71
#